data_AF-A0A1H9EM16-F1
#
_entry.id   AF-A0A1H9EM16-F1
#
_cell.length_a   1.000
_cell.length_b   1.000
_cell.length_c   1.000
_cell.angle_alpha   90.00
_cell.angle_beta   90.00
_cell.angle_gamma   90.00
#
_symmetry.space_group_name_H-M   'P 1'
#
loop_
_entity.id
_entity.type
_entity.pdbx_description
1 polymer ?
#
loop_
_entity_poly.entity_id
_entity_poly.type
_entity_poly.pdbx_seq_one_letter_code
_entity_poly.pdbx_strand_id
1 'polypeptide(L)'
;MTPTDVPLDRRTFLRVAGATTVAASLAGCSQLNRTDDSDDGLVLSPPENHDRIENADLPHPIYGESIPEVTVPAPLHDRAVTTTEFAGERHSMLTFIYTSCTTVCPGLTAALRRVQADATERGYEDEVAFLPFTFDPEYDTAEVLESYGETLGVDFDPGNWYFLRPETPDDARTIVEDTYGVAFEQGNESDDGRMGDDHDEDGDHARHFVHTSLILLVNKDGRVERAYTGGSPGGNEIVEDARAVVEGW
;
A
#
# COMPACT_ATOMS: atom_id res chain seq x y z
N MET A 1 12.10 -47.00 -10.89
CA MET A 1 11.07 -46.57 -9.93
C MET A 1 11.54 -45.24 -9.39
N THR A 2 11.10 -44.17 -10.05
CA THR A 2 11.38 -42.76 -9.75
C THR A 2 10.20 -42.00 -10.36
N PRO A 3 9.31 -41.39 -9.56
CA PRO A 3 8.26 -40.54 -10.10
C PRO A 3 8.87 -39.17 -10.46
N THR A 4 8.51 -38.69 -11.64
CA THR A 4 8.80 -37.32 -12.09
C THR A 4 7.69 -36.42 -11.57
N ASP A 5 8.04 -35.46 -10.72
CA ASP A 5 7.15 -34.40 -10.27
C ASP A 5 6.70 -33.53 -11.44
N VAL A 6 5.40 -33.34 -11.57
CA VAL A 6 4.78 -32.36 -12.47
C VAL A 6 4.40 -31.17 -11.61
N PRO A 7 4.84 -29.94 -11.93
CA PRO A 7 4.48 -28.76 -11.15
C PRO A 7 2.98 -28.47 -11.31
N LEU A 8 2.27 -28.37 -10.20
CA LEU A 8 0.85 -28.03 -10.17
C LEU A 8 0.67 -26.51 -10.26
N ASP A 9 0.06 -26.09 -11.37
CA ASP A 9 -0.39 -24.73 -11.63
C ASP A 9 -1.60 -24.38 -10.74
N ARG A 10 -1.54 -23.22 -10.06
CA ARG A 10 -2.50 -22.78 -9.03
C ARG A 10 -3.90 -22.45 -9.58
N ARG A 11 -4.09 -22.44 -10.90
CA ARG A 11 -5.35 -22.00 -11.55
C ARG A 11 -6.25 -23.10 -12.11
N THR A 12 -5.94 -24.38 -11.87
CA THR A 12 -6.77 -25.49 -12.37
C THR A 12 -7.35 -26.33 -11.23
N PHE A 13 -8.23 -25.74 -10.43
CA PHE A 13 -9.14 -26.53 -9.60
C PHE A 13 -10.56 -26.04 -9.81
N LEU A 14 -11.27 -26.75 -10.70
CA LEU A 14 -12.71 -26.98 -10.78
C LEU A 14 -13.09 -27.18 -12.24
N ARG A 15 -13.36 -28.44 -12.63
CA ARG A 15 -14.39 -28.78 -13.62
C ARG A 15 -14.63 -30.30 -13.69
N VAL A 16 -15.90 -30.67 -13.38
CA VAL A 16 -16.72 -31.74 -14.03
C VAL A 16 -16.46 -33.18 -13.51
N ALA A 17 -17.43 -34.08 -13.24
CA ALA A 17 -18.83 -34.32 -13.66
C ALA A 17 -19.66 -34.95 -12.50
N GLY A 18 -20.98 -35.12 -12.48
CA GLY A 18 -22.07 -35.00 -13.45
C GLY A 18 -23.25 -35.91 -13.05
N ALA A 19 -24.45 -35.60 -13.58
CA ALA A 19 -25.72 -36.35 -13.60
C ALA A 19 -26.75 -36.13 -12.46
N THR A 20 -27.85 -35.46 -12.79
CA THR A 20 -29.14 -36.13 -13.08
C THR A 20 -30.14 -35.14 -13.68
N THR A 21 -30.82 -35.58 -14.74
CA THR A 21 -31.86 -34.85 -15.48
C THR A 21 -33.24 -35.02 -14.84
N VAL A 22 -33.96 -33.92 -14.61
CA VAL A 22 -35.44 -33.89 -14.68
C VAL A 22 -35.86 -32.59 -15.36
N ALA A 23 -36.62 -32.71 -16.45
CA ALA A 23 -37.21 -31.60 -17.19
C ALA A 23 -38.58 -31.24 -16.62
N ALA A 24 -38.88 -29.94 -16.49
CA ALA A 24 -40.25 -29.40 -16.48
C ALA A 24 -40.24 -27.92 -16.91
N SER A 25 -41.32 -27.52 -17.56
CA SER A 25 -41.42 -26.45 -18.54
C SER A 25 -41.96 -25.12 -17.99
N LEU A 26 -41.74 -24.05 -18.78
CA LEU A 26 -42.49 -22.79 -18.93
C LEU A 26 -42.02 -21.53 -18.18
N ALA A 27 -41.67 -20.54 -19.02
CA ALA A 27 -41.89 -19.09 -18.90
C ALA A 27 -41.43 -18.37 -17.62
N GLY A 28 -40.37 -17.58 -17.76
CA GLY A 28 -39.99 -16.55 -16.78
C GLY A 28 -38.83 -15.71 -17.30
N CYS A 29 -39.14 -14.59 -17.95
CA CYS A 29 -38.17 -13.53 -18.19
C CYS A 29 -37.83 -12.87 -16.85
N SER A 30 -36.63 -13.11 -16.32
CA SER A 30 -36.01 -12.23 -15.32
C SER A 30 -34.60 -12.74 -15.02
N GLN A 31 -33.64 -11.83 -15.05
CA GLN A 31 -32.29 -11.99 -14.53
C GLN A 31 -31.37 -12.90 -15.35
N LEU A 32 -30.93 -12.36 -16.49
CA LEU A 32 -29.49 -12.41 -16.75
C LEU A 32 -28.81 -11.62 -15.63
N ASN A 33 -28.46 -12.33 -14.56
CA ASN A 33 -27.56 -11.88 -13.52
C ASN A 33 -26.16 -11.75 -14.14
N ARG A 34 -25.95 -10.66 -14.88
CA ARG A 34 -24.61 -10.15 -15.14
C ARG A 34 -24.28 -9.30 -13.92
N THR A 35 -23.67 -9.96 -12.95
CA THR A 35 -22.89 -9.37 -11.87
C THR A 35 -21.94 -8.34 -12.47
N ASP A 36 -22.34 -7.07 -12.38
CA ASP A 36 -21.41 -5.94 -12.33
C ASP A 36 -21.08 -5.81 -10.84
N ASP A 37 -20.12 -6.63 -10.41
CA ASP A 37 -19.74 -6.91 -9.01
C ASP A 37 -18.47 -6.13 -8.63
N SER A 38 -18.12 -5.08 -9.39
CA SER A 38 -16.86 -4.37 -9.25
C SER A 38 -16.89 -3.20 -8.26
N ASP A 39 -18.06 -2.64 -7.95
CA ASP A 39 -18.21 -1.46 -7.07
C ASP A 39 -19.02 -1.76 -5.78
N ASP A 40 -19.44 -3.00 -5.52
CA ASP A 40 -20.19 -3.33 -4.30
C ASP A 40 -19.24 -3.18 -3.08
N GLY A 41 -19.34 -2.04 -2.38
CA GLY A 41 -18.52 -1.69 -1.20
C GLY A 41 -17.44 -0.62 -1.41
N LEU A 42 -17.36 0.04 -2.57
CA LEU A 42 -16.45 1.18 -2.80
C LEU A 42 -17.19 2.52 -2.59
N VAL A 43 -16.51 3.48 -1.94
CA VAL A 43 -17.09 4.79 -1.63
C VAL A 43 -16.71 5.83 -2.67
N LEU A 44 -15.45 5.85 -3.08
CA LEU A 44 -15.00 6.79 -4.09
C LEU A 44 -15.42 6.30 -5.47
N SER A 45 -15.68 7.21 -6.39
CA SER A 45 -15.81 6.85 -7.80
C SER A 45 -14.45 6.47 -8.37
N PRO A 46 -14.39 5.60 -9.41
CA PRO A 46 -13.14 5.28 -10.09
C PRO A 46 -12.40 6.55 -10.55
N PRO A 47 -11.05 6.57 -10.53
CA PRO A 47 -10.28 7.72 -11.03
C PRO A 47 -10.56 7.97 -12.52
N GLU A 48 -10.41 9.22 -12.98
CA GLU A 48 -10.75 9.60 -14.38
C GLU A 48 -10.00 8.78 -15.45
N ASN A 49 -8.83 8.26 -15.10
CA ASN A 49 -8.00 7.42 -15.96
C ASN A 49 -8.12 5.91 -15.67
N HIS A 50 -9.13 5.48 -14.90
CA HIS A 50 -9.32 4.08 -14.48
C HIS A 50 -9.31 3.12 -15.67
N ASP A 51 -10.15 3.32 -16.69
CA ASP A 51 -10.22 2.45 -17.88
C ASP A 51 -8.85 2.29 -18.57
N ARG A 52 -7.99 3.31 -18.51
CA ARG A 52 -6.65 3.27 -19.11
C ARG A 52 -5.69 2.46 -18.25
N ILE A 53 -5.81 2.58 -16.93
CA ILE A 53 -4.96 1.92 -15.94
C ILE A 53 -5.32 0.44 -15.78
N GLU A 54 -6.61 0.11 -15.70
CA GLU A 54 -7.10 -1.26 -15.55
C GLU A 54 -6.56 -2.18 -16.67
N ASN A 55 -6.41 -1.64 -17.88
CA ASN A 55 -5.87 -2.37 -19.02
C ASN A 55 -4.34 -2.33 -19.14
N ALA A 56 -3.63 -1.65 -18.24
CA ALA A 56 -2.19 -1.42 -18.31
C ALA A 56 -1.32 -2.45 -17.57
N ASP A 57 -1.94 -3.39 -16.84
CA ASP A 57 -1.24 -4.41 -16.03
C ASP A 57 -0.20 -3.77 -15.10
N LEU A 58 -0.67 -2.87 -14.22
CA LEU A 58 0.20 -2.15 -13.29
C LEU A 58 0.71 -3.09 -12.18
N PRO A 59 1.95 -2.89 -11.70
CA PRO A 59 2.56 -3.79 -10.72
C PRO A 59 2.05 -3.56 -9.29
N HIS A 60 1.26 -2.51 -9.06
CA HIS A 60 0.72 -2.15 -7.76
C HIS A 60 -0.81 -2.25 -7.76
N PRO A 61 -1.44 -2.45 -6.58
CA PRO A 61 -2.89 -2.45 -6.47
C PRO A 61 -3.52 -1.15 -6.99
N ILE A 62 -4.65 -1.27 -7.68
CA ILE A 62 -5.43 -0.13 -8.19
C ILE A 62 -6.85 -0.14 -7.62
N TYR A 63 -7.62 0.90 -7.97
CA TYR A 63 -9.02 1.07 -7.55
C TYR A 63 -9.82 -0.24 -7.66
N GLY A 64 -10.48 -0.62 -6.55
CA GLY A 64 -11.34 -1.80 -6.43
C GLY A 64 -10.62 -3.10 -6.07
N GLU A 65 -9.30 -3.19 -6.27
CA GLU A 65 -8.53 -4.39 -5.93
C GLU A 65 -8.32 -4.54 -4.42
N SER A 66 -8.18 -5.78 -3.96
CA SER A 66 -7.80 -6.06 -2.58
C SER A 66 -6.32 -5.78 -2.37
N ILE A 67 -5.96 -5.22 -1.22
CA ILE A 67 -4.55 -5.08 -0.86
C ILE A 67 -3.88 -6.45 -0.68
N PRO A 68 -2.60 -6.60 -1.09
CA PRO A 68 -1.79 -7.76 -0.73
C PRO A 68 -1.68 -7.92 0.79
N GLU A 69 -1.74 -9.15 1.25
CA GLU A 69 -1.50 -9.52 2.65
C GLU A 69 0.00 -9.77 2.87
N VAL A 70 0.61 -8.96 3.72
CA VAL A 70 1.98 -9.17 4.22
C VAL A 70 2.02 -8.90 5.71
N THR A 71 2.85 -9.66 6.43
CA THR A 71 3.11 -9.44 7.86
C THR A 71 4.51 -8.86 8.02
N VAL A 72 4.60 -7.69 8.63
CA VAL A 72 5.86 -6.94 8.76
C VAL A 72 6.04 -6.45 10.20
N PRO A 73 7.26 -6.53 10.77
CA PRO A 73 7.55 -5.92 12.07
C PRO A 73 7.18 -4.43 12.13
N ALA A 74 6.49 -4.02 13.19
CA ALA A 74 6.21 -2.64 13.54
C ALA A 74 7.05 -2.26 14.77
N PRO A 75 8.29 -1.78 14.60
CA PRO A 75 9.25 -1.64 15.69
C PRO A 75 8.83 -0.67 16.80
N LEU A 76 7.94 0.29 16.53
CA LEU A 76 7.42 1.22 17.55
C LEU A 76 6.26 0.64 18.37
N HIS A 77 5.79 -0.56 18.02
CA HIS A 77 4.66 -1.24 18.67
C HIS A 77 5.04 -2.60 19.25
N ASP A 78 6.33 -2.98 19.20
CA ASP A 78 6.85 -4.27 19.68
C ASP A 78 6.08 -5.50 19.17
N ARG A 79 5.50 -5.42 17.97
CA ARG A 79 4.75 -6.51 17.32
C ARG A 79 4.95 -6.50 15.81
N ALA A 80 4.53 -7.59 15.16
CA ALA A 80 4.32 -7.58 13.71
C ALA A 80 2.88 -7.15 13.40
N VAL A 81 2.70 -6.41 12.31
CA VAL A 81 1.42 -5.95 11.77
C VAL A 81 1.16 -6.67 10.46
N THR A 82 -0.05 -7.18 10.27
CA THR A 82 -0.48 -7.74 8.98
C THR A 82 -1.33 -6.71 8.27
N THR A 83 -1.07 -6.41 7.01
CA THR A 83 -1.72 -5.30 6.27
C THR A 83 -3.24 -5.41 6.23
N THR A 84 -3.78 -6.63 6.22
CA THR A 84 -5.21 -6.92 6.23
C THR A 84 -5.83 -6.96 7.63
N GLU A 85 -5.05 -6.84 8.71
CA GLU A 85 -5.57 -6.95 10.09
C GLU A 85 -6.52 -5.81 10.48
N PHE A 86 -6.46 -4.70 9.75
CA PHE A 86 -7.35 -3.54 9.96
C PHE A 86 -8.71 -3.72 9.27
N ALA A 87 -8.86 -4.66 8.33
CA ALA A 87 -10.13 -4.88 7.65
C ALA A 87 -11.22 -5.26 8.68
N GLY A 88 -12.39 -4.62 8.55
CA GLY A 88 -13.53 -4.72 9.45
C GLY A 88 -13.46 -3.78 10.65
N GLU A 89 -12.31 -3.17 10.94
CA GLU A 89 -12.10 -2.30 12.11
C GLU A 89 -11.73 -0.87 11.71
N ARG A 90 -10.78 -0.69 10.79
CA ARG A 90 -10.24 0.61 10.37
C ARG A 90 -10.01 0.66 8.86
N HIS A 91 -10.15 1.86 8.30
CA HIS A 91 -9.55 2.19 7.01
C HIS A 91 -8.02 2.20 7.16
N SER A 92 -7.27 2.01 6.08
CA SER A 92 -5.81 2.10 6.15
C SER A 92 -5.20 2.90 5.01
N MET A 93 -4.07 3.54 5.29
CA MET A 93 -3.27 4.24 4.31
C MET A 93 -1.84 3.72 4.31
N LEU A 94 -1.40 3.18 3.16
CA LEU A 94 -0.07 2.60 3.01
C LEU A 94 0.79 3.53 2.15
N THR A 95 2.08 3.63 2.47
CA THR A 95 3.08 4.28 1.61
C THR A 95 4.46 3.66 1.83
N PHE A 96 5.43 3.99 0.98
CA PHE A 96 6.75 3.38 0.96
C PHE A 96 7.82 4.47 0.98
N ILE A 97 8.65 4.46 2.01
CA ILE A 97 9.63 5.50 2.34
C ILE A 97 10.97 4.89 2.75
N TYR A 98 11.96 5.74 2.93
CA TYR A 98 13.17 5.47 3.71
C TYR A 98 13.62 6.78 4.34
N THR A 99 14.15 6.74 5.56
CA THR A 99 14.26 7.98 6.36
C THR A 99 15.38 8.93 5.91
N SER A 100 16.43 8.43 5.25
CA SER A 100 17.53 9.24 4.71
C SER A 100 17.19 9.97 3.40
N CYS A 101 15.98 9.78 2.87
CA CYS A 101 15.52 10.48 1.67
C CYS A 101 15.24 11.97 1.92
N THR A 102 15.95 12.85 1.23
CA THR A 102 15.74 14.31 1.30
C THR A 102 14.85 14.88 0.19
N THR A 103 14.22 14.02 -0.61
CA THR A 103 13.41 14.42 -1.78
C THR A 103 11.91 14.19 -1.57
N VAL A 104 11.38 13.04 -1.97
CA VAL A 104 9.93 12.79 -2.06
C VAL A 104 9.33 12.14 -0.81
N CYS A 105 10.11 11.33 -0.07
CA CYS A 105 9.61 10.64 1.13
C CYS A 105 9.05 11.57 2.21
N PRO A 106 9.68 12.71 2.55
CA PRO A 106 9.09 13.66 3.50
C PRO A 106 7.70 14.14 3.05
N GLY A 107 7.47 14.28 1.74
CA GLY A 107 6.18 14.63 1.17
C GLY A 107 5.13 13.53 1.31
N LEU A 108 5.52 12.27 1.12
CA LEU A 108 4.65 11.10 1.31
C LEU A 108 4.18 10.99 2.76
N THR A 109 5.12 11.06 3.70
CA THR A 109 4.83 11.05 5.13
C THR A 109 3.97 12.24 5.54
N ALA A 110 4.28 13.45 5.04
CA ALA A 110 3.49 14.64 5.31
C ALA A 110 2.05 14.54 4.78
N ALA A 111 1.83 13.83 3.66
CA ALA A 111 0.49 13.60 3.12
C ALA A 111 -0.36 12.76 4.08
N LEU A 112 0.17 11.63 4.57
CA LEU A 112 -0.52 10.82 5.59
C LEU A 112 -0.73 11.62 6.88
N ARG A 113 0.27 12.40 7.32
CA ARG A 113 0.16 13.25 8.52
C ARG A 113 -0.93 14.32 8.40
N ARG A 114 -1.24 14.82 7.19
CA ARG A 114 -2.38 15.73 6.98
C ARG A 114 -3.71 15.02 7.21
N VAL A 115 -3.84 13.77 6.75
CA VAL A 115 -5.02 12.94 7.01
C VAL A 115 -5.13 12.63 8.51
N GLN A 116 -4.01 12.30 9.17
CA GLN A 116 -3.98 12.09 10.62
C GLN A 116 -4.48 13.33 11.38
N ALA A 117 -4.01 14.52 11.00
CA ALA A 117 -4.43 15.75 11.65
C ALA A 117 -5.92 16.06 11.45
N ASP A 118 -6.47 15.81 10.25
CA ASP A 118 -7.92 15.95 10.01
C ASP A 118 -8.73 14.93 10.82
N ALA A 119 -8.22 13.70 10.94
CA ALA A 119 -8.82 12.65 11.76
C ALA A 119 -8.91 13.05 13.23
N THR A 120 -7.80 13.52 13.81
CA THR A 120 -7.77 14.02 15.20
C THR A 120 -8.66 15.25 15.40
N GLU A 121 -8.66 16.20 14.46
CA GLU A 121 -9.50 17.41 14.55
C GLU A 121 -11.00 17.07 14.55
N ARG A 122 -11.38 16.00 13.84
CA ARG A 122 -12.77 15.61 13.63
C ARG A 122 -13.24 14.43 14.48
N GLY A 123 -12.33 13.79 15.23
CA GLY A 123 -12.66 12.69 16.14
C GLY A 123 -12.87 11.35 15.45
N TYR A 124 -12.15 11.06 14.35
CA TYR A 124 -12.15 9.76 13.69
C TYR A 124 -10.75 9.13 13.59
N GLU A 125 -9.80 9.58 14.42
CA GLU A 125 -8.43 9.03 14.47
C GLU A 125 -8.38 7.52 14.74
N ASP A 126 -9.38 6.99 15.46
CA ASP A 126 -9.51 5.56 15.75
C ASP A 126 -10.02 4.73 14.56
N GLU A 127 -10.51 5.37 13.49
CA GLU A 127 -11.09 4.74 12.31
C GLU A 127 -10.07 4.56 11.17
N VAL A 128 -8.86 5.10 11.30
CA VAL A 128 -7.84 5.11 10.24
C VAL A 128 -6.51 4.64 10.79
N ALA A 129 -5.84 3.70 10.11
CA ALA A 129 -4.48 3.26 10.38
C ALA A 129 -3.51 3.75 9.30
N PHE A 130 -2.32 4.19 9.70
CA PHE A 130 -1.25 4.65 8.80
C PHE A 130 -0.10 3.65 8.81
N LEU A 131 0.28 3.16 7.63
CA LEU A 131 1.22 2.06 7.43
C LEU A 131 2.35 2.45 6.47
N PRO A 132 3.23 3.41 6.81
CA PRO A 132 4.45 3.66 6.05
C PRO A 132 5.44 2.50 6.21
N PHE A 133 5.85 1.91 5.09
CA PHE A 133 6.87 0.88 5.01
C PHE A 133 8.23 1.52 4.74
N THR A 134 9.26 1.14 5.51
CA THR A 134 10.63 1.37 5.09
C THR A 134 11.09 0.32 4.09
N PHE A 135 11.81 0.74 3.06
CA PHE A 135 12.58 -0.16 2.19
C PHE A 135 14.09 -0.14 2.45
N ASP A 136 14.55 0.60 3.47
CA ASP A 136 15.93 0.56 3.96
C ASP A 136 15.99 0.08 5.43
N PRO A 137 15.69 -1.21 5.70
CA PRO A 137 15.65 -1.71 7.06
C PRO A 137 17.02 -1.68 7.73
N GLU A 138 18.13 -1.63 7.00
CA GLU A 138 19.48 -1.56 7.60
C GLU A 138 19.75 -0.20 8.27
N TYR A 139 19.22 0.90 7.72
CA TYR A 139 19.35 2.25 8.31
C TYR A 139 18.22 2.54 9.29
N ASP A 140 16.99 2.22 8.86
CA ASP A 140 15.77 2.65 9.51
C ASP A 140 15.50 1.75 10.72
N THR A 141 16.25 1.94 11.80
CA THR A 141 15.98 1.33 13.11
C THR A 141 14.71 1.92 13.73
N ALA A 142 14.25 1.33 14.85
CA ALA A 142 13.12 1.86 15.60
C ALA A 142 13.33 3.34 15.95
N GLU A 143 14.50 3.67 16.48
CA GLU A 143 14.86 5.02 16.93
C GLU A 143 14.93 6.01 15.76
N VAL A 144 15.43 5.56 14.60
CA VAL A 144 15.50 6.40 13.38
C VAL A 144 14.10 6.68 12.83
N LEU A 145 13.23 5.67 12.80
CA LEU A 145 11.83 5.81 12.36
C LEU A 145 11.01 6.71 13.29
N GLU A 146 11.20 6.57 14.61
CA GLU A 146 10.59 7.46 15.60
C GLU A 146 11.03 8.91 15.39
N SER A 147 12.34 9.16 15.33
CA SER A 147 12.88 10.51 15.12
C SER A 147 12.45 11.13 13.79
N TYR A 148 12.37 10.33 12.73
CA TYR A 148 11.85 10.76 11.43
C TYR A 148 10.38 11.20 11.53
N GLY A 149 9.53 10.40 12.18
CA GLY A 149 8.13 10.75 12.40
C GLY A 149 7.93 12.00 13.26
N GLU A 150 8.67 12.12 14.36
CA GLU A 150 8.66 13.31 15.23
C GLU A 150 9.05 14.58 14.46
N THR A 151 10.12 14.50 13.66
CA THR A 151 10.60 15.61 12.84
C THR A 151 9.54 16.09 11.85
N LEU A 152 8.72 15.18 11.34
CA LEU A 152 7.63 15.48 10.40
C LEU A 152 6.29 15.77 11.09
N GLY A 153 6.25 15.78 12.42
CA GLY A 153 5.07 16.11 13.21
C GLY A 153 3.98 15.05 13.14
N VAL A 154 4.37 13.78 13.02
CA VAL A 154 3.48 12.62 13.26
C VAL A 154 3.08 12.62 14.72
N ASP A 155 1.78 12.43 14.99
CA ASP A 155 1.27 12.25 16.33
C ASP A 155 1.18 10.75 16.65
N PHE A 156 1.97 10.28 17.61
CA PHE A 156 1.98 8.86 18.00
C PHE A 156 0.96 8.54 19.10
N ASP A 157 0.37 9.54 19.77
CA ASP A 157 -0.53 9.34 20.91
C ASP A 157 -1.78 8.50 20.57
N PRO A 158 -2.44 8.66 19.40
CA PRO A 158 -3.58 7.83 19.02
C PRO A 158 -3.25 6.35 18.79
N GLY A 159 -1.97 5.99 18.67
CA GLY A 159 -1.56 4.60 18.39
C GLY A 159 -2.03 4.09 17.03
N ASN A 160 -2.32 4.99 16.08
CA ASN A 160 -2.82 4.66 14.75
C ASN A 160 -1.76 4.69 13.66
N TRP A 161 -0.51 5.01 14.01
CA TRP A 161 0.62 5.09 13.08
C TRP A 161 1.61 3.96 13.31
N TYR A 162 1.78 3.09 12.32
CA TYR A 162 2.64 1.92 12.37
C TYR A 162 3.71 2.05 11.29
N PHE A 163 4.91 2.49 11.66
CA PHE A 163 6.05 2.31 10.77
C PHE A 163 6.33 0.81 10.63
N LEU A 164 6.38 0.32 9.40
CA LEU A 164 6.59 -1.09 9.08
C LEU A 164 8.00 -1.29 8.53
N ARG A 165 8.75 -2.19 9.15
CA ARG A 165 10.16 -2.43 8.86
C ARG A 165 10.39 -3.90 8.53
N PRO A 166 10.61 -4.25 7.25
CA PRO A 166 11.06 -5.59 6.85
C PRO A 166 12.30 -6.04 7.64
N GLU A 167 12.47 -7.34 7.85
CA GLU A 167 13.59 -7.84 8.66
C GLU A 167 14.94 -7.65 7.96
N THR A 168 14.97 -7.84 6.64
CA THR A 168 16.19 -7.76 5.81
C THR A 168 15.96 -6.96 4.52
N PRO A 169 17.03 -6.51 3.83
CA PRO A 169 16.91 -5.90 2.50
C PRO A 169 16.23 -6.80 1.45
N ASP A 170 16.41 -8.12 1.54
CA ASP A 170 15.75 -9.08 0.64
C ASP A 170 14.24 -9.14 0.92
N ASP A 171 13.83 -9.07 2.19
CA ASP A 171 12.41 -8.96 2.56
C ASP A 171 11.83 -7.63 2.09
N ALA A 172 12.59 -6.54 2.23
CA ALA A 172 12.18 -5.23 1.73
C ALA A 172 11.95 -5.26 0.21
N ARG A 173 12.83 -5.89 -0.57
CA ARG A 173 12.63 -6.07 -2.01
C ARG A 173 11.38 -6.90 -2.31
N THR A 174 11.23 -8.04 -1.64
CA THR A 174 10.08 -8.95 -1.85
C THR A 174 8.75 -8.25 -1.54
N ILE A 175 8.70 -7.46 -0.47
CA ILE A 175 7.48 -6.77 -0.07
C ILE A 175 7.24 -5.54 -0.95
N VAL A 176 8.21 -4.63 -1.02
CA VAL A 176 8.00 -3.31 -1.61
C VAL A 176 7.98 -3.37 -3.14
N GLU A 177 8.91 -4.11 -3.75
CA GLU A 177 9.00 -4.23 -5.21
C GLU A 177 8.13 -5.36 -5.75
N ASP A 178 8.32 -6.61 -5.28
CA ASP A 178 7.63 -7.76 -5.90
C ASP A 178 6.13 -7.83 -5.54
N THR A 179 5.75 -7.38 -4.34
CA THR A 179 4.36 -7.49 -3.85
C THR A 179 3.56 -6.20 -4.09
N TYR A 180 4.17 -5.04 -3.87
CA TYR A 180 3.49 -3.74 -4.02
C TYR A 180 3.89 -2.98 -5.28
N GLY A 181 4.80 -3.50 -6.11
CA GLY A 181 5.16 -2.90 -7.39
C GLY A 181 5.92 -1.58 -7.29
N VAL A 182 6.43 -1.24 -6.11
CA VAL A 182 7.21 -0.03 -5.89
C VAL A 182 8.67 -0.36 -6.16
N ALA A 183 9.09 -0.13 -7.40
CA ALA A 183 10.48 -0.29 -7.79
C ALA A 183 11.38 0.66 -6.98
N PHE A 184 12.47 0.12 -6.44
CA PHE A 184 13.53 0.89 -5.79
C PHE A 184 14.89 0.27 -6.07
N GLU A 185 15.89 1.11 -6.35
CA GLU A 185 17.27 0.67 -6.54
C GLU A 185 18.21 1.53 -5.72
N GLN A 186 19.15 0.89 -5.01
CA GLN A 186 20.22 1.58 -4.32
C GLN A 186 21.18 2.15 -5.38
N GLY A 187 21.34 3.47 -5.40
CA GLY A 187 22.36 4.12 -6.21
C GLY A 187 23.75 3.70 -5.73
N ASN A 188 24.60 3.25 -6.66
CA ASN A 188 26.01 3.07 -6.37
C ASN A 188 26.71 4.43 -6.43
N GLU A 189 27.64 4.69 -5.51
CA GLU A 189 28.43 5.92 -5.37
C GLU A 189 29.42 6.19 -6.54
N SER A 190 29.20 5.65 -7.74
CA SER A 190 30.26 5.55 -8.77
C SER A 190 29.82 5.83 -10.22
N ASP A 191 28.66 6.43 -10.50
CA ASP A 191 28.28 6.71 -11.90
C ASP A 191 27.47 7.99 -12.16
N ASP A 192 27.59 9.02 -11.33
CA ASP A 192 27.17 10.38 -11.72
C ASP A 192 28.37 11.30 -11.91
N GLY A 193 28.97 11.24 -13.10
CA GLY A 193 29.93 12.22 -13.59
C GLY A 193 29.37 13.66 -13.74
N ARG A 194 28.43 14.11 -12.91
CA ARG A 194 27.89 15.46 -12.88
C ARG A 194 27.51 15.95 -11.47
N MET A 195 28.38 16.82 -10.98
CA MET A 195 28.10 18.05 -10.22
C MET A 195 27.78 17.90 -8.72
N GLY A 196 28.73 18.32 -7.89
CA GLY A 196 28.50 18.76 -6.52
C GLY A 196 29.70 18.51 -5.62
N ASP A 197 30.70 19.38 -5.69
CA ASP A 197 31.77 19.47 -4.69
C ASP A 197 31.18 20.06 -3.40
N ASP A 198 30.43 19.25 -2.66
CA ASP A 198 30.05 19.49 -1.27
C ASP A 198 30.57 18.27 -0.48
N HIS A 199 31.86 18.32 -0.16
CA HIS A 199 32.46 17.43 0.82
C HIS A 199 31.88 17.74 2.20
N ASP A 200 30.84 17.03 2.61
CA ASP A 200 30.54 16.87 4.04
C ASP A 200 31.69 16.03 4.64
N GLU A 201 32.47 16.64 5.54
CA GLU A 201 33.61 16.04 6.25
C GLU A 201 33.20 14.98 7.30
N ASP A 202 31.95 14.54 7.29
CA ASP A 202 31.42 13.48 8.13
C ASP A 202 31.02 12.33 7.21
N GLY A 203 31.74 11.20 7.27
CA GLY A 203 31.62 10.06 6.35
C GLY A 203 30.30 9.27 6.41
N ASP A 204 29.17 9.96 6.32
CA ASP A 204 27.84 9.37 6.15
C ASP A 204 27.55 9.27 4.65
N HIS A 205 27.78 8.09 4.10
CA HIS A 205 27.45 7.75 2.72
C HIS A 205 25.94 7.76 2.57
N ALA A 206 25.35 8.93 2.27
CA ALA A 206 23.92 9.11 2.11
C ALA A 206 23.38 8.15 1.04
N ARG A 207 22.71 7.08 1.49
CA ARG A 207 22.15 6.06 0.61
C ARG A 207 21.04 6.67 -0.23
N HIS A 208 21.28 6.81 -1.53
CA HIS A 208 20.29 7.34 -2.44
C HIS A 208 19.52 6.19 -3.09
N PHE A 209 18.20 6.22 -3.04
CA PHE A 209 17.34 5.30 -3.77
C PHE A 209 16.50 6.07 -4.79
N VAL A 210 16.46 5.58 -6.02
CA VAL A 210 15.44 6.00 -6.98
C VAL A 210 14.25 5.09 -6.75
N HIS A 211 13.09 5.66 -6.35
CA HIS A 211 11.88 4.87 -6.15
C HIS A 211 10.62 5.57 -6.67
N THR A 212 9.60 4.77 -6.98
CA THR A 212 8.29 5.28 -7.38
C THR A 212 7.47 5.69 -6.15
N SER A 213 6.80 6.84 -6.22
CA SER A 213 5.91 7.29 -5.14
C SER A 213 4.54 6.63 -5.25
N LEU A 214 4.09 6.01 -4.15
CA LEU A 214 2.77 5.38 -4.04
C LEU A 214 2.17 5.68 -2.66
N ILE A 215 0.91 6.11 -2.65
CA ILE A 215 0.04 6.05 -1.48
C ILE A 215 -1.20 5.24 -1.85
N LEU A 216 -1.59 4.29 -1.02
CA LEU A 216 -2.85 3.56 -1.14
C LEU A 216 -3.81 4.01 -0.05
N LEU A 217 -5.04 4.36 -0.41
CA LEU A 217 -6.16 4.53 0.51
C LEU A 217 -7.05 3.29 0.42
N VAL A 218 -7.27 2.63 1.55
CA VAL A 218 -7.91 1.31 1.65
C VAL A 218 -9.09 1.40 2.61
N ASN A 219 -10.24 0.87 2.19
CA ASN A 219 -11.44 0.85 3.01
C ASN A 219 -11.48 -0.31 4.02
N LYS A 220 -12.55 -0.37 4.83
CA LYS A 220 -12.74 -1.42 5.85
C LYS A 220 -12.95 -2.82 5.26
N ASP A 221 -13.23 -2.97 3.97
CA ASP A 221 -13.24 -4.28 3.31
C ASP A 221 -11.85 -4.72 2.80
N GLY A 222 -10.81 -3.91 3.04
CA GLY A 222 -9.46 -4.17 2.52
C GLY A 222 -9.34 -3.91 1.00
N ARG A 223 -10.27 -3.13 0.42
CA ARG A 223 -10.22 -2.73 -0.99
C ARG A 223 -9.63 -1.34 -1.17
N VAL A 224 -8.88 -1.16 -2.25
CA VAL A 224 -8.24 0.11 -2.60
C VAL A 224 -9.29 1.07 -3.16
N GLU A 225 -9.52 2.19 -2.46
CA GLU A 225 -10.38 3.30 -2.89
C GLU A 225 -9.62 4.30 -3.78
N ARG A 226 -8.30 4.40 -3.57
CA ARG A 226 -7.44 5.26 -4.39
C ARG A 226 -5.98 4.81 -4.32
N ALA A 227 -5.31 4.83 -5.47
CA ALA A 227 -3.85 4.74 -5.57
C ALA A 227 -3.32 6.08 -6.11
N TYR A 228 -2.55 6.79 -5.30
CA TYR A 228 -1.91 8.05 -5.69
C TYR A 228 -0.50 7.75 -6.21
N THR A 229 -0.29 7.93 -7.51
CA THR A 229 0.98 7.66 -8.19
C THR A 229 1.50 8.92 -8.90
N GLY A 230 2.78 9.26 -8.68
CA GLY A 230 3.43 10.42 -9.33
C GLY A 230 2.97 11.79 -8.81
N GLY A 231 3.59 12.87 -9.31
CA GLY A 231 3.29 14.26 -8.91
C GLY A 231 3.84 14.66 -7.54
N SER A 232 3.28 15.72 -6.94
CA SER A 232 3.53 16.07 -5.53
C SER A 232 2.70 15.11 -4.66
N PRO A 233 3.31 14.27 -3.83
CA PRO A 233 2.56 13.28 -3.04
C PRO A 233 1.46 13.92 -2.21
N GLY A 234 0.23 13.40 -2.34
CA GLY A 234 -0.92 13.81 -1.55
C GLY A 234 -1.28 15.29 -1.69
N GLY A 235 -1.68 15.69 -2.91
CA GLY A 235 -2.40 16.94 -3.12
C GLY A 235 -3.62 17.07 -2.18
N ASN A 236 -4.28 18.23 -2.16
CA ASN A 236 -5.35 18.53 -1.20
C ASN A 236 -6.48 17.49 -1.18
N GLU A 237 -6.69 16.77 -2.28
CA GLU A 237 -7.70 15.71 -2.43
C GLU A 237 -7.52 14.55 -1.44
N ILE A 238 -6.31 14.24 -0.98
CA ILE A 238 -6.08 13.06 -0.12
C ILE A 238 -6.85 13.11 1.21
N VAL A 239 -6.98 14.31 1.77
CA VAL A 239 -7.75 14.53 3.01
C VAL A 239 -9.25 14.44 2.73
N GLU A 240 -9.69 14.96 1.58
CA GLU A 240 -11.10 14.92 1.18
C GLU A 240 -11.54 13.48 0.87
N ASP A 241 -10.71 12.72 0.15
CA ASP A 241 -10.93 11.31 -0.17
C ASP A 241 -10.94 10.44 1.08
N ALA A 242 -9.95 10.59 1.96
CA ALA A 242 -9.92 9.83 3.22
C ALA A 242 -11.16 10.12 4.07
N ARG A 243 -11.58 11.39 4.15
CA ARG A 243 -12.81 11.76 4.86
C ARG A 243 -14.05 11.18 4.20
N ALA A 244 -14.15 11.26 2.88
CA ALA A 244 -15.29 10.70 2.15
C ALA A 244 -15.40 9.19 2.40
N VAL A 245 -14.28 8.47 2.36
CA VAL A 245 -14.22 7.04 2.69
C VAL A 245 -14.66 6.79 4.13
N VAL A 246 -14.23 7.58 5.12
CA VAL A 246 -14.68 7.39 6.51
C VAL A 246 -16.18 7.69 6.68
N GLU A 247 -16.70 8.74 6.04
CA GLU A 247 -18.10 9.16 6.13
C GLU A 247 -19.07 8.24 5.34
N GLY A 248 -18.55 7.52 4.34
CA GLY A 248 -19.31 6.62 3.49
C GLY A 248 -19.57 5.23 4.08
N TRP A 249 -19.06 4.94 5.28
CA TRP A 249 -19.14 3.64 5.95
C TRP A 249 -20.05 3.62 7.18
#